data_AF-A0A7X0SQ47-F1
#
_entry.id   AF-A0A7X0SQ47-F1
#
_cell.length_a   1.000
_cell.length_b   1.000
_cell.length_c   1.000
_cell.angle_alpha   90.00
_cell.angle_beta   90.00
_cell.angle_gamma   90.00
#
_symmetry.space_group_name_H-M   'P 1'
#
loop_
_entity.id
_entity.type
_entity.pdbx_description
1 polymer ?
#
loop_
_entity_poly.entity_id
_entity_poly.type
_entity_poly.pdbx_seq_one_letter_code
_entity_poly.pdbx_strand_id
1 'polypeptide(L)' 'MKQNDCFLGHLESQHFDNHGTFLVELDKEVKRSQEIFIRHHVQKYEGKIPVWAAIEVLSFGALSKLYLDSQRIGSLC' A
#
# COMPACT_ATOMS: atom_id res chain seq x y z
N MET A 1 -18.34 -0.52 -12.00
CA MET A 1 -17.93 0.79 -11.42
C MET A 1 -16.76 0.50 -10.49
N LYS A 2 -15.59 1.17 -10.51
CA LYS A 2 -14.88 1.94 -11.53
C LYS A 2 -13.48 1.31 -11.67
N GLN A 3 -12.87 1.39 -12.84
CA GLN A 3 -11.56 0.81 -13.19
C GLN A 3 -10.36 1.38 -12.37
N ASN A 4 -10.64 2.20 -11.35
CA ASN A 4 -9.68 3.08 -10.69
C ASN A 4 -9.28 2.59 -9.28
N ASP A 5 -9.94 1.54 -8.77
CA ASP A 5 -9.85 1.14 -7.36
C ASP A 5 -8.75 0.07 -7.12
N CYS A 6 -8.29 -0.63 -8.17
CA CYS A 6 -7.27 -1.69 -8.06
C CYS A 6 -5.91 -1.18 -7.56
N PHE A 7 -5.52 0.06 -7.93
CA PHE A 7 -4.22 0.63 -7.55
C PHE A 7 -4.07 0.93 -6.04
N LEU A 8 -5.20 1.05 -5.34
CA LEU A 8 -5.28 1.34 -3.92
C LEU A 8 -5.85 0.17 -3.12
N GLY A 9 -6.04 -1.01 -3.72
CA GLY A 9 -6.67 -2.16 -3.07
C GLY A 9 -5.98 -2.62 -1.78
N HIS A 10 -4.68 -2.33 -1.62
CA HIS A 10 -3.93 -2.59 -0.38
C HIS A 10 -4.36 -1.71 0.81
N LEU A 11 -5.10 -0.63 0.57
CA LEU A 11 -5.66 0.24 1.60
C LEU A 11 -7.02 -0.27 2.11
N GLU A 12 -7.64 -1.25 1.45
CA GLU A 12 -8.91 -1.82 1.88
C GLU A 12 -8.70 -2.99 2.84
N SER A 13 -9.43 -3.00 3.97
CA SER A 13 -9.20 -3.99 5.03
C SER A 13 -9.81 -5.37 4.76
N GLN A 14 -10.42 -5.60 3.60
CA GLN A 14 -11.43 -6.65 3.46
C GLN A 14 -10.89 -8.09 3.44
N HIS A 15 -9.57 -8.32 3.36
CA HIS A 15 -9.01 -9.69 3.32
C HIS A 15 -7.62 -9.86 3.97
N PHE A 16 -7.21 -8.92 4.82
CA PHE A 16 -5.85 -8.83 5.35
C PHE A 16 -5.80 -9.25 6.82
N ASP A 17 -5.18 -10.40 7.12
CA ASP A 17 -4.86 -10.76 8.50
C ASP A 17 -3.76 -9.80 8.99
N ASN A 18 -4.05 -8.99 10.01
CA ASN A 18 -3.18 -7.91 10.50
C ASN A 18 -3.00 -6.69 9.55
N HIS A 19 -4.03 -6.35 8.76
CA HIS A 19 -4.03 -5.14 7.91
C HIS A 19 -3.53 -3.87 8.62
N GLY A 20 -4.00 -3.64 9.85
CA GLY A 20 -3.62 -2.48 10.63
C GLY A 20 -2.12 -2.40 10.92
N THR A 21 -1.48 -3.54 11.19
CA THR A 21 -0.03 -3.62 11.40
C THR A 21 0.72 -3.29 10.11
N PHE A 22 0.25 -3.80 8.96
CA PHE A 22 0.82 -3.46 7.66
C PHE A 22 0.68 -1.96 7.35
N LEU A 23 -0.48 -1.35 7.59
CA LEU A 23 -0.67 0.09 7.37
C LEU A 23 0.25 0.94 8.25
N VAL A 24 0.46 0.54 9.51
CA VAL A 24 1.40 1.23 10.42
C VAL A 24 2.85 1.09 9.95
N GLU A 25 3.25 -0.10 9.47
CA GLU A 25 4.58 -0.31 8.87
C GLU A 25 4.74 0.54 7.59
N LEU A 26 3.74 0.55 6.72
CA LEU A 26 3.74 1.34 5.48
C LEU A 26 3.85 2.84 5.77
N ASP A 27 3.05 3.38 6.69
CA ASP A 27 3.11 4.79 7.08
C ASP A 27 4.48 5.16 7.66
N LYS A 28 5.08 4.27 8.45
CA LYS A 28 6.44 4.46 8.99
C LYS A 28 7.49 4.52 7.88
N GLU A 29 7.45 3.61 6.92
CA GLU A 29 8.39 3.60 5.80
C GLU A 29 8.18 4.80 4.87
N VAL A 30 6.93 5.19 4.61
CA VAL A 30 6.56 6.38 3.84
C VAL A 30 7.08 7.66 4.51
N LYS A 31 6.95 7.79 5.84
CA LYS A 31 7.47 8.94 6.60
C LYS A 31 9.00 8.96 6.69
N ARG A 32 9.63 7.79 6.69
CA ARG A 32 11.10 7.65 6.67
C ARG A 32 11.69 7.95 5.30
N SER A 33 10.95 7.63 4.23
CA SER A 33 11.39 7.86 2.86
C SER A 33 11.54 9.36 2.56
N GLN A 34 12.70 9.74 2.03
CA GLN A 34 12.96 11.11 1.56
C GLN A 34 12.70 11.28 0.06
N GLU A 35 12.14 10.26 -0.58
CA GLU A 35 11.88 10.26 -2.01
C GLU A 35 10.89 11.35 -2.44
N ILE A 36 11.22 12.06 -3.51
CA ILE A 36 10.45 13.23 -3.98
C ILE A 36 9.02 12.83 -4.36
N PHE A 37 8.84 11.67 -4.99
CA PHE A 37 7.53 11.17 -5.42
C PHE A 37 6.64 10.80 -4.23
N ILE A 38 7.21 10.28 -3.14
CA ILE A 38 6.49 9.98 -1.90
C ILE A 38 6.03 11.29 -1.25
N ARG A 39 6.93 12.26 -1.08
CA ARG A 39 6.59 13.56 -0.49
C ARG A 39 5.50 14.26 -1.29
N HIS A 40 5.56 14.18 -2.61
CA HIS A 40 4.51 14.70 -3.49
C HIS A 40 3.16 14.01 -3.24
N HIS A 41 3.13 12.68 -3.12
CA HIS A 41 1.87 11.96 -2.90
C HIS A 41 1.30 12.18 -1.50
N VAL A 42 2.15 12.25 -0.47
CA VAL A 42 1.72 12.59 0.89
C VAL A 42 1.08 13.97 0.94
N GLN A 43 1.68 14.97 0.30
CA GLN A 43 1.16 16.34 0.28
C GLN A 43 -0.09 16.52 -0.60
N LYS A 44 -0.15 15.83 -1.74
CA LYS A 44 -1.18 16.05 -2.76
C LYS A 44 -2.39 15.12 -2.65
N TYR A 45 -2.21 13.91 -2.12
CA TYR A 45 -3.24 12.86 -2.10
C TYR A 45 -3.54 12.35 -0.68
N GLU A 46 -3.32 13.18 0.35
CA GLU A 46 -3.64 12.84 1.75
C GLU A 46 -2.95 11.54 2.23
N GLY A 47 -1.77 11.23 1.71
CA GLY A 47 -1.07 9.98 2.04
C GLY A 47 -1.59 8.74 1.31
N LYS A 48 -2.46 8.88 0.29
CA LYS A 48 -2.83 7.78 -0.61
C LYS A 48 -1.67 7.48 -1.55
N ILE A 49 -0.82 6.55 -1.13
CA ILE A 49 0.31 6.07 -1.90
C ILE A 49 -0.18 4.94 -2.81
N PRO A 50 0.03 5.01 -4.14
CA PRO A 50 -0.31 3.92 -5.04
C PRO A 50 0.60 2.70 -4.80
N VAL A 51 0.11 1.50 -5.11
CA VAL A 51 0.86 0.25 -4.85
C VAL A 51 2.27 0.25 -5.47
N TRP A 52 2.45 0.80 -6.67
CA TRP A 52 3.75 0.90 -7.33
C TRP A 52 4.74 1.78 -6.56
N ALA A 53 4.28 2.78 -5.82
CA ALA A 53 5.14 3.64 -5.01
C ALA A 53 5.38 3.02 -3.62
N ALA A 54 4.42 2.25 -3.10
CA ALA A 54 4.59 1.50 -1.87
C ALA A 54 5.68 0.43 -2.00
N ILE A 55 5.72 -0.34 -3.10
CA ILE A 55 6.73 -1.39 -3.30
C ILE A 55 8.17 -0.87 -3.32
N GLU A 56 8.38 0.40 -3.68
CA GLU A 56 9.71 1.04 -3.73
C GLU A 56 10.25 1.40 -2.34
N VAL A 57 9.35 1.60 -1.35
CA VAL A 57 9.74 2.04 0.00
C VAL A 57 9.55 0.95 1.06
N LEU A 58 8.75 -0.07 0.78
CA LEU A 58 8.49 -1.16 1.71
C LEU A 58 9.74 -2.01 1.94
N SER A 59 9.91 -2.46 3.17
CA SER A 59 10.88 -3.52 3.46
C SER A 59 10.45 -4.84 2.81
N PHE A 60 11.41 -5.74 2.56
CA PHE A 60 11.11 -7.06 2.01
C PHE A 60 10.07 -7.84 2.82
N GLY A 61 10.08 -7.71 4.15
CA GLY A 61 9.08 -8.35 5.02
C GLY A 61 7.67 -7.80 4.82
N ALA A 62 7.52 -6.48 4.70
CA ALA A 62 6.22 -5.86 4.44
C ALA A 62 5.74 -6.10 3.00
N LEU A 63 6.66 -6.14 2.03
CA LEU A 63 6.38 -6.53 0.64
C LEU A 63 5.88 -7.98 0.55
N SER A 64 6.48 -8.91 1.30
CA SER A 64 6.05 -10.31 1.34
C SER A 64 4.62 -10.45 1.88
N LYS A 65 4.26 -9.68 2.92
CA LYS A 65 2.87 -9.62 3.45
C LYS A 65 1.91 -9.10 2.38
N LEU A 66 2.23 -7.93 1.79
CA LEU A 66 1.45 -7.33 0.72
C LEU A 66 1.20 -8.29 -0.45
N TYR A 67 2.21 -9.05 -0.86
CA TYR A 67 2.11 -10.04 -1.93
C TYR A 67 1.21 -11.22 -1.57
N LEU A 68 1.30 -11.73 -0.33
CA LEU A 68 0.43 -12.81 0.16
C LEU A 68 -1.03 -12.36 0.22
N ASP A 69 -1.28 -11.15 0.69
CA ASP A 69 -2.63 -10.60 0.79
C ASP A 69 -3.21 -10.28 -0.60
N SER A 70 -2.39 -9.77 -1.53
CA SER A 70 -2.81 -9.49 -2.91
C SER A 70 -3.25 -10.76 -3.65
N GLN A 71 -2.67 -11.92 -3.34
CA GLN A 71 -3.10 -13.20 -3.91
C GLN A 71 -4.48 -13.66 -3.41
N ARG A 72 -4.92 -13.21 -2.22
CA ARG A 72 -6.27 -13.51 -1.71
C ARG A 72 -7.36 -12.71 -2.43
N ILE A 73 -7.02 -11.57 -3.02
CA ILE A 73 -7.93 -10.69 -3.78
C ILE A 73 -8.14 -11.21 -5.23
N GLY A 74 -7.37 -12.20 -5.68
CA GLY A 74 -7.51 -12.84 -7.00
C GLY A 74 -8.83 -13.58 -7.27
N SER A 75 -9.80 -13.55 -6.36
CA SER A 75 -11.13 -14.16 -6.53
C SER A 75 -12.25 -13.17 -6.88
N LEU A 76 -11.96 -11.86 -6.98
CA LEU A 76 -12.98 -10.82 -7.22
C LEU A 76 -12.67 -9.86 -8.38
N CYS A 77 -11.79 -10.27 -9.30
CA CYS A 77 -11.70 -9.72 -10.66
C CYS A 77 -12.09 -10.81 -11.67
#